data_AF-A0A7S0J2D4-F1
#
_entry.id   AF-A0A7S0J2D4-F1
#
_cell.length_a   1.000
_cell.length_b   1.000
_cell.length_c   1.000
_cell.angle_alpha   90.00
_cell.angle_beta   90.00
_cell.angle_gamma   90.00
#
_symmetry.space_group_name_H-M   'P 1'
#
loop_
_entity.id
_entity.type
_entity.pdbx_description
1 polymer ?
#
loop_
_entity_poly.entity_id
_entity_poly.type
_entity_poly.pdbx_seq_one_letter_code
_entity_poly.pdbx_strand_id
1 'polypeptide(L)'
;PLRTYTGSEKFVLRFPQSVLSAFVRSFPYLQRLSSTPPVPLFEDFLVQWWPAPLGPPPEGDDAIALMRLVIQTQDPEDQALLQAQWFTLAEVHRETLAYEMALTGVASQSYARARRHCGGPAFLVYYSPAFLRACLQERPSAALPMLAEVYAAGRHLFPVSAEADGTSVTLFIDQLKANSVEGISSVYAEGRCWLLVKHNRHEAVVEQHALIALPQLLRDLDCRLLRFWSSQWPPLGLPQPVPSPLELQEEFASSGAGRRSPRCTR
;
A
#
# COMPACT_ATOMS: atom_id res chain seq x y z
N PRO A 1 13.61 -0.67 43.57
CA PRO A 1 13.82 -1.47 42.34
C PRO A 1 13.34 -0.70 41.10
N LEU A 2 14.28 -0.07 40.37
CA LEU A 2 14.01 0.66 39.14
C LEU A 2 13.55 -0.35 38.07
N ARG A 3 12.29 -0.24 37.63
CA ARG A 3 11.79 -1.02 36.50
C ARG A 3 12.58 -0.60 35.26
N THR A 4 13.40 -1.53 34.79
CA THR A 4 14.33 -1.40 33.67
C THR A 4 13.61 -0.96 32.39
N TYR A 5 14.21 0.01 31.69
CA TYR A 5 13.83 0.56 30.38
C TYR A 5 13.98 -0.46 29.22
N THR A 6 13.60 -1.72 29.43
CA THR A 6 13.82 -2.81 28.45
C THR A 6 13.10 -2.58 27.12
N GLY A 7 12.00 -1.83 27.12
CA GLY A 7 11.31 -1.41 25.90
C GLY A 7 12.09 -0.35 25.11
N SER A 8 12.70 0.62 25.80
CA SER A 8 13.50 1.69 25.21
C SER A 8 14.81 1.17 24.62
N GLU A 9 15.42 0.19 25.28
CA GLU A 9 16.66 -0.46 24.82
C GLU A 9 16.46 -1.20 23.49
N LYS A 10 15.34 -1.93 23.32
CA LYS A 10 14.99 -2.51 22.02
C LYS A 10 14.86 -1.45 20.94
N PHE A 11 14.30 -0.28 21.28
CA PHE A 11 14.12 0.82 20.34
C PHE A 11 15.44 1.41 19.85
N VAL A 12 16.45 1.50 20.72
CA VAL A 12 17.76 2.08 20.38
C VAL A 12 18.69 1.03 19.75
N LEU A 13 18.67 -0.21 20.24
CA LEU A 13 19.65 -1.23 19.82
C LEU A 13 19.21 -2.09 18.64
N ARG A 14 17.90 -2.21 18.37
CA ARG A 14 17.40 -3.16 17.36
C ARG A 14 16.60 -2.55 16.22
N PHE A 15 16.25 -1.26 16.28
CA PHE A 15 15.57 -0.63 15.16
C PHE A 15 16.60 -0.19 14.12
N PRO A 16 16.34 -0.44 12.83
CA PRO A 16 17.13 0.16 11.77
C PRO A 16 17.16 1.68 11.92
N GLN A 17 18.33 2.30 11.71
CA GLN A 17 18.50 3.75 11.84
C GLN A 17 17.49 4.55 10.98
N SER A 18 17.10 3.99 9.83
CA SER A 18 16.07 4.55 8.96
C SER A 18 14.70 4.64 9.63
N VAL A 19 14.30 3.61 10.40
CA VAL A 19 13.04 3.59 11.13
C VAL A 19 13.05 4.58 12.30
N LEU A 20 14.16 4.64 13.05
CA LEU A 20 14.30 5.61 14.14
C LEU A 20 14.27 7.06 13.61
N SER A 21 14.98 7.32 12.52
CA SER A 21 14.98 8.64 11.86
C SER A 21 13.59 8.99 11.35
N ALA A 22 12.88 8.03 10.76
CA ALA A 22 11.50 8.19 10.33
C ALA A 22 10.57 8.59 11.49
N PHE A 23 10.68 7.87 12.60
CA PHE A 23 9.92 8.11 13.82
C PHE A 23 10.18 9.50 14.42
N VAL A 24 11.45 9.87 14.62
CA VAL A 24 11.80 11.19 15.20
C VAL A 24 11.29 12.33 14.33
N ARG A 25 11.46 12.22 13.00
CA ARG A 25 10.97 13.24 12.05
C ARG A 25 9.45 13.38 12.03
N SER A 26 8.69 12.41 12.54
CA SER A 26 7.23 12.51 12.65
C SER A 26 6.75 13.39 13.81
N PHE A 27 7.61 13.69 14.80
CA PHE A 27 7.23 14.38 16.03
C PHE A 27 6.59 15.77 15.82
N PRO A 28 7.09 16.63 14.91
CA PRO A 28 6.45 17.92 14.63
C PRO A 28 4.98 17.78 14.19
N TYR A 29 4.65 16.69 13.50
CA TYR A 29 3.26 16.41 13.10
C TYR A 29 2.44 15.91 14.28
N LEU A 30 2.98 15.04 15.12
CA LEU A 30 2.28 14.57 16.32
C LEU A 30 1.94 15.73 17.27
N GLN A 31 2.83 16.71 17.40
CA GLN A 31 2.58 17.90 18.22
C GLN A 31 1.43 18.76 17.66
N ARG A 32 1.31 18.85 16.33
CA ARG A 32 0.25 19.59 15.63
C ARG A 32 -1.14 18.93 15.70
N LEU A 33 -1.25 17.65 16.08
CA LEU A 33 -2.54 16.97 16.23
C LEU A 33 -3.47 17.64 17.25
N SER A 34 -2.92 18.42 18.19
CA SER A 34 -3.70 19.19 19.17
C SER A 34 -4.46 20.38 18.57
N SER A 35 -4.01 20.92 17.44
CA SER A 35 -4.53 22.16 16.84
C SER A 35 -4.94 22.03 15.37
N THR A 36 -4.53 20.96 14.70
CA THR A 36 -4.82 20.70 13.29
C THR A 36 -5.63 19.41 13.13
N PRO A 37 -6.73 19.40 12.34
CA PRO A 37 -7.46 18.17 12.07
C PRO A 37 -6.57 17.07 11.46
N PRO A 38 -6.77 15.78 11.78
CA PRO A 38 -5.86 14.71 11.37
C PRO A 38 -5.67 14.54 9.87
N VAL A 39 -6.73 14.69 9.06
CA VAL A 39 -6.69 14.48 7.61
C VAL A 39 -5.80 15.48 6.87
N PRO A 40 -6.00 16.81 6.98
CA PRO A 40 -5.10 17.77 6.36
C PRO A 40 -3.67 17.67 6.93
N LEU A 41 -3.52 17.35 8.22
CA LEU A 41 -2.20 17.16 8.81
C LEU A 41 -1.45 15.95 8.24
N PHE A 42 -2.16 14.85 7.99
CA PHE A 42 -1.58 13.67 7.37
C PHE A 42 -1.26 13.90 5.89
N GLU A 43 -2.10 14.65 5.17
CA GLU A 43 -1.78 15.07 3.80
C GLU A 43 -0.54 15.96 3.72
N ASP A 44 -0.43 16.96 4.61
CA ASP A 44 0.78 17.78 4.78
C ASP A 44 2.02 16.91 5.05
N PHE A 45 1.86 15.87 5.88
CA PHE A 45 2.92 14.91 6.14
C PHE A 45 3.32 14.18 4.86
N LEU A 46 2.37 13.63 4.10
CA LEU A 46 2.66 12.92 2.85
C LEU A 46 3.39 13.82 1.84
N VAL A 47 2.95 15.07 1.69
CA VAL A 47 3.57 16.06 0.79
C VAL A 47 5.00 16.38 1.19
N GLN A 48 5.25 16.66 2.48
CA GLN A 48 6.59 16.97 2.96
C GLN A 48 7.55 15.78 2.85
N TRP A 49 7.02 14.57 2.99
CA TRP A 49 7.79 13.33 2.96
C TRP A 49 7.95 12.75 1.57
N TRP A 50 7.37 13.40 0.56
CA TRP A 50 7.60 13.03 -0.82
C TRP A 50 9.09 13.22 -1.20
N PRO A 51 9.75 12.19 -1.76
CA PRO A 51 11.18 12.29 -2.06
C PRO A 51 11.43 13.26 -3.22
N ALA A 52 12.24 14.29 -2.98
CA ALA A 52 12.59 15.29 -3.99
C ALA A 52 13.13 14.71 -5.31
N PRO A 53 13.94 13.61 -5.33
CA PRO A 53 14.39 12.99 -6.57
C PRO A 53 13.27 12.45 -7.47
N LEU A 54 12.07 12.19 -6.94
CA LEU A 54 10.92 11.71 -7.70
C LEU A 54 10.09 12.85 -8.33
N GLY A 55 10.56 14.10 -8.22
CA GLY A 55 9.87 15.29 -8.72
C GLY A 55 8.86 15.87 -7.71
N PRO A 56 7.91 16.72 -8.15
CA PRO A 56 6.89 17.27 -7.28
C PRO A 56 5.93 16.17 -6.78
N PRO A 57 5.32 16.34 -5.59
CA PRO A 57 4.29 15.42 -5.09
C PRO A 57 3.15 15.25 -6.10
N PRO A 58 2.66 14.03 -6.32
CA PRO A 58 1.63 13.76 -7.32
C PRO A 58 0.32 14.50 -6.99
N GLU A 59 -0.44 14.79 -8.03
CA GLU A 59 -1.79 15.38 -7.96
C GLU A 59 -2.81 14.41 -8.55
N GLY A 60 -4.09 14.59 -8.21
CA GLY A 60 -5.18 13.73 -8.66
C GLY A 60 -5.59 12.69 -7.62
N ASP A 61 -6.65 11.94 -7.96
CA ASP A 61 -7.33 11.04 -7.02
C ASP A 61 -6.44 9.91 -6.48
N ASP A 62 -5.36 9.56 -7.19
CA ASP A 62 -4.40 8.54 -6.78
C ASP A 62 -3.21 9.06 -5.96
N ALA A 63 -3.06 10.38 -5.84
CA ALA A 63 -1.91 10.99 -5.19
C ALA A 63 -1.67 10.49 -3.76
N ILE A 64 -2.75 10.33 -2.98
CA ILE A 64 -2.66 9.86 -1.59
C ILE A 64 -2.12 8.44 -1.52
N ALA A 65 -2.62 7.54 -2.38
CA ALA A 65 -2.16 6.16 -2.42
C ALA A 65 -0.68 6.10 -2.82
N LEU A 66 -0.30 6.79 -3.89
CA LEU A 66 1.09 6.80 -4.37
C LEU A 66 2.05 7.37 -3.31
N MET A 67 1.74 8.52 -2.71
CA MET A 67 2.58 9.09 -1.63
C MET A 67 2.71 8.13 -0.45
N ARG A 68 1.60 7.50 -0.01
CA ARG A 68 1.63 6.52 1.09
C ARG A 68 2.50 5.32 0.74
N LEU A 69 2.40 4.78 -0.48
CA LEU A 69 3.17 3.62 -0.92
C LEU A 69 4.68 3.93 -1.02
N VAL A 70 5.04 5.07 -1.62
CA VAL A 70 6.44 5.52 -1.72
C VAL A 70 7.05 5.73 -0.33
N ILE A 71 6.33 6.34 0.60
CA ILE A 71 6.85 6.55 1.96
C ILE A 71 7.05 5.23 2.71
N GLN A 72 6.21 4.21 2.43
CA GLN A 72 6.33 2.90 3.08
C GLN A 72 7.60 2.14 2.70
N THR A 73 8.19 2.37 1.53
CA THR A 73 9.41 1.65 1.12
C THR A 73 10.67 2.17 1.81
N GLN A 74 10.68 3.42 2.28
CA GLN A 74 11.76 4.07 3.06
C GLN A 74 13.13 4.20 2.38
N ASP A 75 13.45 3.36 1.40
CA ASP A 75 14.70 3.37 0.64
C ASP A 75 14.55 4.12 -0.69
N PRO A 76 15.45 5.04 -1.06
CA PRO A 76 15.34 5.81 -2.30
C PRO A 76 15.27 4.98 -3.58
N GLU A 77 15.97 3.85 -3.65
CA GLU A 77 15.93 2.97 -4.84
C GLU A 77 14.58 2.26 -4.93
N ASP A 78 14.08 1.73 -3.82
CA ASP A 78 12.73 1.14 -3.75
C ASP A 78 11.63 2.18 -4.04
N GLN A 79 11.83 3.43 -3.64
CA GLN A 79 10.90 4.54 -3.90
C GLN A 79 10.76 4.82 -5.40
N ALA A 80 11.89 4.93 -6.11
CA ALA A 80 11.90 5.12 -7.56
C ALA A 80 11.30 3.91 -8.28
N LEU A 81 11.66 2.70 -7.84
CA LEU A 81 11.14 1.45 -8.41
C LEU A 81 9.63 1.32 -8.21
N LEU A 82 9.12 1.61 -7.01
CA LEU A 82 7.68 1.59 -6.72
C LEU A 82 6.93 2.61 -7.57
N GLN A 83 7.47 3.83 -7.74
CA GLN A 83 6.85 4.85 -8.60
C GLN A 83 6.78 4.37 -10.06
N ALA A 84 7.85 3.77 -10.58
CA ALA A 84 7.83 3.18 -11.93
C ALA A 84 6.77 2.07 -12.06
N GLN A 85 6.67 1.18 -11.07
CA GLN A 85 5.66 0.11 -11.06
C GLN A 85 4.23 0.64 -10.94
N TRP A 86 4.01 1.78 -10.28
CA TRP A 86 2.69 2.40 -10.20
C TRP A 86 2.12 2.75 -11.57
N PHE A 87 2.96 3.27 -12.46
CA PHE A 87 2.53 3.70 -13.80
C PHE A 87 2.33 2.54 -14.78
N THR A 88 2.95 1.39 -14.53
CA THR A 88 2.74 0.15 -15.31
C THR A 88 1.65 -0.75 -14.72
N LEU A 89 1.14 -0.42 -13.53
CA LEU A 89 0.10 -1.19 -12.85
C LEU A 89 -1.21 -1.19 -13.66
N ALA A 90 -1.83 -2.36 -13.77
CA ALA A 90 -3.15 -2.49 -14.38
C ALA A 90 -4.16 -1.58 -13.69
N GLU A 91 -5.01 -0.92 -14.47
CA GLU A 91 -5.95 0.12 -14.01
C GLU A 91 -6.80 -0.34 -12.83
N VAL A 92 -7.36 -1.56 -12.90
CA VAL A 92 -8.17 -2.13 -11.81
C VAL A 92 -7.44 -2.22 -10.46
N HIS A 93 -6.15 -2.56 -10.47
CA HIS A 93 -5.34 -2.64 -9.25
C HIS A 93 -4.98 -1.24 -8.75
N ARG A 94 -4.67 -0.32 -9.68
CA ARG A 94 -4.37 1.07 -9.37
C ARG A 94 -5.58 1.78 -8.76
N GLU A 95 -6.77 1.61 -9.32
CA GLU A 95 -8.03 2.14 -8.80
C GLU A 95 -8.36 1.58 -7.42
N THR A 96 -8.16 0.27 -7.21
CA THR A 96 -8.36 -0.36 -5.90
C THR A 96 -7.46 0.29 -4.84
N LEU A 97 -6.16 0.41 -5.12
CA LEU A 97 -5.21 1.02 -4.19
C LEU A 97 -5.50 2.52 -3.98
N ALA A 98 -5.77 3.26 -5.06
CA ALA A 98 -6.15 4.67 -5.01
C ALA A 98 -7.36 4.88 -4.09
N TYR A 99 -8.43 4.12 -4.30
CA TYR A 99 -9.65 4.21 -3.53
C TYR A 99 -9.42 3.85 -2.05
N GLU A 100 -8.89 2.65 -1.78
CA GLU A 100 -8.80 2.15 -0.40
C GLU A 100 -7.78 2.91 0.45
N MET A 101 -6.66 3.37 -0.15
CA MET A 101 -5.67 4.16 0.57
C MET A 101 -6.03 5.64 0.67
N ALA A 102 -7.01 6.14 -0.09
CA ALA A 102 -7.56 7.48 0.07
C ALA A 102 -8.72 7.55 1.07
N LEU A 103 -9.27 6.42 1.53
CA LEU A 103 -10.31 6.42 2.55
C LEU A 103 -9.76 6.87 3.93
N THR A 104 -10.44 7.84 4.53
CA THR A 104 -10.16 8.35 5.88
C THR A 104 -10.83 7.51 6.96
N GLY A 105 -11.86 6.74 6.59
CA GLY A 105 -12.72 6.01 7.52
C GLY A 105 -13.88 6.85 8.04
N VAL A 106 -13.95 8.15 7.70
CA VAL A 106 -14.98 9.09 8.17
C VAL A 106 -15.67 9.74 6.96
N ALA A 107 -16.99 9.61 6.85
CA ALA A 107 -17.79 10.05 5.70
C ALA A 107 -17.72 11.57 5.46
N SER A 108 -17.58 12.35 6.53
CA SER A 108 -17.47 13.81 6.46
C SER A 108 -16.04 14.30 6.17
N GLN A 109 -15.06 13.41 6.02
CA GLN A 109 -13.67 13.78 5.80
C GLN A 109 -13.11 13.18 4.51
N SER A 110 -12.39 14.00 3.76
CA SER A 110 -11.64 13.58 2.57
C SER A 110 -10.35 14.37 2.44
N TYR A 111 -9.38 13.80 1.73
CA TYR A 111 -8.13 14.49 1.41
C TYR A 111 -8.38 15.54 0.32
N ALA A 112 -7.67 16.66 0.37
CA ALA A 112 -7.79 17.72 -0.62
C ALA A 112 -7.39 17.23 -2.02
N ARG A 113 -6.37 16.37 -2.10
CA ARG A 113 -5.91 15.68 -3.33
C ARG A 113 -6.77 14.50 -3.77
N ALA A 114 -7.64 13.94 -2.90
CA ALA A 114 -8.43 12.74 -3.22
C ALA A 114 -9.88 12.86 -2.69
N ARG A 115 -10.65 13.78 -3.28
CA ARG A 115 -11.96 14.21 -2.75
C ARG A 115 -13.09 13.21 -2.97
N ARG A 116 -12.91 12.26 -3.89
CA ARG A 116 -13.95 11.31 -4.29
C ARG A 116 -14.13 10.15 -3.30
N HIS A 117 -13.27 10.04 -2.30
CA HIS A 117 -13.22 8.91 -1.38
C HIS A 117 -13.67 9.34 0.01
N CYS A 118 -14.76 8.75 0.50
CA CYS A 118 -15.30 8.98 1.84
C CYS A 118 -16.01 7.73 2.37
N GLY A 119 -16.18 7.67 3.69
CA GLY A 119 -16.84 6.57 4.40
C GLY A 119 -15.88 5.59 5.06
N GLY A 120 -16.42 4.54 5.66
CA GLY A 120 -15.67 3.54 6.42
C GLY A 120 -16.17 2.11 6.21
N PRO A 121 -15.40 1.09 6.67
CA PRO A 121 -14.17 1.27 7.44
C PRO A 121 -12.97 1.62 6.56
N ALA A 122 -11.98 2.33 7.14
CA ALA A 122 -10.65 2.44 6.56
C ALA A 122 -9.78 1.23 6.92
N PHE A 123 -8.86 0.88 6.03
CA PHE A 123 -7.96 -0.26 6.25
C PHE A 123 -6.56 0.15 6.73
N LEU A 124 -6.07 -0.59 7.72
CA LEU A 124 -4.68 -0.65 8.10
C LEU A 124 -4.12 -2.02 7.70
N VAL A 125 -3.34 -2.09 6.63
CA VAL A 125 -2.66 -3.34 6.24
C VAL A 125 -1.37 -3.49 7.05
N TYR A 126 -1.44 -4.29 8.11
CA TYR A 126 -0.31 -4.51 9.01
C TYR A 126 0.76 -5.36 8.32
N TYR A 127 2.03 -4.93 8.44
CA TYR A 127 3.20 -5.42 7.69
C TYR A 127 3.32 -5.02 6.20
N SER A 128 2.41 -4.21 5.65
CA SER A 128 2.52 -3.71 4.27
C SER A 128 3.90 -3.11 3.91
N PRO A 129 4.55 -2.27 4.74
CA PRO A 129 5.89 -1.74 4.44
C PRO A 129 6.96 -2.82 4.30
N ALA A 130 6.91 -3.85 5.15
CA ALA A 130 7.90 -4.92 5.12
C ALA A 130 7.67 -5.87 3.94
N PHE A 131 6.40 -6.16 3.65
CA PHE A 131 6.00 -6.93 2.47
C PHE A 131 6.44 -6.23 1.17
N LEU A 132 6.12 -4.93 1.01
CA LEU A 132 6.48 -4.17 -0.19
C LEU A 132 7.98 -4.17 -0.47
N ARG A 133 8.81 -3.90 0.55
CA ARG A 133 10.27 -3.91 0.39
C ARG A 133 10.79 -5.29 -0.02
N ALA A 134 10.30 -6.36 0.59
CA ALA A 134 10.70 -7.72 0.21
C ALA A 134 10.30 -8.04 -1.24
N CYS A 135 9.06 -7.73 -1.63
CA CYS A 135 8.57 -8.00 -2.98
C CYS A 135 9.22 -7.12 -4.05
N LEU A 136 9.53 -5.85 -3.75
CA LEU A 136 10.23 -4.97 -4.69
C LEU A 136 11.63 -5.47 -5.01
N GLN A 137 12.34 -6.00 -4.02
CA GLN A 137 13.70 -6.52 -4.22
C GLN A 137 13.71 -7.83 -5.03
N GLU A 138 12.67 -8.65 -4.90
CA GLU A 138 12.58 -9.95 -5.60
C GLU A 138 11.90 -9.84 -6.99
N ARG A 139 10.71 -9.23 -7.03
CA ARG A 139 9.88 -9.10 -8.24
C ARG A 139 8.99 -7.86 -8.16
N PRO A 140 9.49 -6.68 -8.58
CA PRO A 140 8.79 -5.40 -8.47
C PRO A 140 7.36 -5.42 -9.02
N SER A 141 7.17 -6.08 -10.15
CA SER A 141 5.88 -6.15 -10.85
C SER A 141 4.79 -6.93 -10.11
N ALA A 142 5.14 -7.70 -9.07
CA ALA A 142 4.17 -8.46 -8.27
C ALA A 142 3.74 -7.71 -7.00
N ALA A 143 4.52 -6.75 -6.51
CA ALA A 143 4.32 -6.12 -5.20
C ALA A 143 2.97 -5.38 -5.09
N LEU A 144 2.68 -4.49 -6.04
CA LEU A 144 1.45 -3.69 -6.03
C LEU A 144 0.20 -4.53 -6.36
N PRO A 145 0.19 -5.43 -7.37
CA PRO A 145 -0.96 -6.31 -7.62
C PRO A 145 -1.34 -7.19 -6.42
N MET A 146 -0.35 -7.79 -5.74
CA MET A 146 -0.62 -8.61 -4.55
C MET A 146 -1.24 -7.77 -3.42
N LEU A 147 -0.71 -6.57 -3.18
CA LEU A 147 -1.27 -5.67 -2.17
C LEU A 147 -2.70 -5.22 -2.55
N ALA A 148 -2.95 -4.92 -3.84
CA ALA A 148 -4.27 -4.55 -4.33
C ALA A 148 -5.29 -5.69 -4.12
N GLU A 149 -4.90 -6.94 -4.35
CA GLU A 149 -5.77 -8.11 -4.10
C GLU A 149 -6.13 -8.24 -2.60
N VAL A 150 -5.20 -7.95 -1.68
CA VAL A 150 -5.50 -7.91 -0.24
C VAL A 150 -6.52 -6.82 0.09
N TYR A 151 -6.36 -5.61 -0.46
CA TYR A 151 -7.32 -4.52 -0.28
C TYR A 151 -8.71 -4.85 -0.86
N ALA A 152 -8.76 -5.43 -2.07
CA ALA A 152 -10.01 -5.85 -2.70
C ALA A 152 -10.74 -6.93 -1.88
N ALA A 153 -10.00 -7.94 -1.40
CA ALA A 153 -10.54 -8.96 -0.52
C ALA A 153 -11.03 -8.38 0.81
N GLY A 154 -10.25 -7.45 1.40
CA GLY A 154 -10.63 -6.72 2.60
C GLY A 154 -11.94 -5.97 2.42
N ARG A 155 -12.08 -5.18 1.34
CA ARG A 155 -13.32 -4.45 1.03
C ARG A 155 -14.52 -5.37 0.88
N HIS A 156 -14.33 -6.58 0.35
CA HIS A 156 -15.41 -7.54 0.27
C HIS A 156 -15.88 -8.04 1.65
N LEU A 157 -14.94 -8.32 2.57
CA LEU A 157 -15.26 -8.77 3.94
C LEU A 157 -15.80 -7.65 4.83
N PHE A 158 -15.43 -6.41 4.53
CA PHE A 158 -15.78 -5.21 5.28
C PHE A 158 -16.32 -4.14 4.30
N PRO A 159 -17.55 -4.31 3.80
CA PRO A 159 -18.15 -3.37 2.85
C PRO A 159 -18.28 -1.98 3.45
N VAL A 160 -18.25 -0.95 2.58
CA VAL A 160 -18.53 0.42 3.02
C VAL A 160 -19.96 0.50 3.55
N SER A 161 -20.14 1.02 4.75
CA SER A 161 -21.46 1.19 5.36
C SER A 161 -21.48 2.35 6.33
N ALA A 162 -22.67 2.91 6.58
CA ALA A 162 -22.84 3.97 7.57
C ALA A 162 -22.52 3.50 9.00
N GLU A 163 -22.74 2.21 9.29
CA GLU A 163 -22.44 1.62 10.60
C GLU A 163 -20.94 1.52 10.88
N ALA A 164 -20.13 1.41 9.81
CA ALA A 164 -18.69 1.37 9.91
C ALA A 164 -18.04 2.76 9.76
N ASP A 165 -18.83 3.83 9.73
CA ASP A 165 -18.31 5.19 9.68
C ASP A 165 -17.55 5.54 10.97
N GLY A 166 -16.42 6.20 10.82
CA GLY A 166 -15.46 6.47 11.89
C GLY A 166 -14.71 5.25 12.41
N THR A 167 -14.79 4.09 11.76
CA THR A 167 -14.11 2.86 12.19
C THR A 167 -12.95 2.48 11.27
N SER A 168 -12.08 1.61 11.79
CA SER A 168 -10.98 1.02 11.04
C SER A 168 -10.94 -0.50 11.20
N VAL A 169 -10.32 -1.16 10.23
CA VAL A 169 -10.09 -2.60 10.20
C VAL A 169 -8.60 -2.85 9.94
N THR A 170 -8.01 -3.75 10.70
CA THR A 170 -6.62 -4.19 10.51
C THR A 170 -6.57 -5.48 9.69
N LEU A 171 -5.83 -5.46 8.58
CA LEU A 171 -5.59 -6.62 7.74
C LEU A 171 -4.17 -7.13 8.00
N PHE A 172 -4.04 -8.30 8.63
CA PHE A 172 -2.76 -8.91 8.96
C PHE A 172 -2.24 -9.73 7.78
N ILE A 173 -1.09 -9.34 7.23
CA ILE A 173 -0.43 -10.03 6.10
C ILE A 173 0.96 -10.56 6.48
N ASP A 174 1.16 -10.93 7.75
CA ASP A 174 2.44 -11.41 8.29
C ASP A 174 2.96 -12.66 7.59
N GLN A 175 2.07 -13.59 7.23
CA GLN A 175 2.44 -14.78 6.46
C GLN A 175 2.98 -14.42 5.08
N LEU A 176 2.41 -13.42 4.40
CA LEU A 176 2.93 -12.98 3.09
C LEU A 176 4.33 -12.37 3.21
N LYS A 177 4.56 -11.54 4.23
CA LYS A 177 5.89 -10.97 4.50
C LYS A 177 6.97 -12.04 4.73
N ALA A 178 6.59 -13.19 5.29
CA ALA A 178 7.54 -14.27 5.61
C ALA A 178 7.91 -15.15 4.41
N ASN A 179 7.24 -14.98 3.27
CA ASN A 179 7.43 -15.80 2.07
C ASN A 179 8.02 -14.97 0.92
N SER A 180 8.76 -15.63 0.03
CA SER A 180 9.18 -15.04 -1.25
C SER A 180 7.98 -14.89 -2.19
N VAL A 181 8.08 -14.02 -3.20
CA VAL A 181 7.06 -13.84 -4.23
C VAL A 181 6.79 -15.17 -4.95
N GLU A 182 7.84 -15.94 -5.24
CA GLU A 182 7.70 -17.29 -5.78
C GLU A 182 6.96 -18.21 -4.81
N GLY A 183 7.34 -18.22 -3.53
CA GLY A 183 6.70 -19.05 -2.50
C GLY A 183 5.22 -18.73 -2.29
N ILE A 184 4.84 -17.45 -2.33
CA ILE A 184 3.43 -17.03 -2.28
C ILE A 184 2.64 -17.63 -3.46
N SER A 185 3.26 -17.66 -4.65
CA SER A 185 2.63 -18.14 -5.88
C SER A 185 2.63 -19.68 -5.99
N SER A 186 3.65 -20.36 -5.48
CA SER A 186 3.81 -21.82 -5.59
C SER A 186 2.81 -22.60 -4.73
N VAL A 187 2.28 -21.97 -3.67
CA VAL A 187 1.24 -22.52 -2.76
C VAL A 187 0.11 -23.22 -3.53
N TYR A 188 -0.31 -22.67 -4.67
CA TYR A 188 -1.40 -23.24 -5.48
C TYR A 188 -1.03 -24.57 -6.15
N ALA A 189 0.20 -24.68 -6.65
CA ALA A 189 0.71 -25.91 -7.23
C ALA A 189 0.89 -27.01 -6.17
N GLU A 190 1.12 -26.62 -4.92
CA GLU A 190 1.24 -27.51 -3.76
C GLU A 190 -0.12 -27.97 -3.18
N GLY A 191 -1.23 -27.65 -3.85
CA GLY A 191 -2.57 -28.01 -3.37
C GLY A 191 -2.98 -27.21 -2.13
N ARG A 192 -2.46 -26.00 -1.96
CA ARG A 192 -2.81 -25.04 -0.91
C ARG A 192 -3.34 -23.74 -1.54
N CYS A 193 -3.85 -22.82 -0.72
CA CYS A 193 -4.36 -21.53 -1.17
C CYS A 193 -4.21 -20.48 -0.08
N TRP A 194 -4.23 -19.21 -0.47
CA TRP A 194 -4.26 -18.07 0.44
C TRP A 194 -5.68 -17.55 0.61
N LEU A 195 -6.13 -17.44 1.86
CA LEU A 195 -7.41 -16.85 2.22
C LEU A 195 -7.16 -15.61 3.09
N LEU A 196 -7.92 -14.54 2.86
CA LEU A 196 -8.13 -13.51 3.87
C LEU A 196 -9.35 -13.93 4.70
N VAL A 197 -9.13 -14.25 5.97
CA VAL A 197 -10.16 -14.77 6.88
C VAL A 197 -10.53 -13.68 7.87
N LYS A 198 -11.81 -13.34 7.95
CA LYS A 198 -12.32 -12.40 8.95
C LYS A 198 -12.40 -13.09 10.31
N HIS A 199 -11.62 -12.61 11.27
CA HIS A 199 -11.61 -13.14 12.63
C HIS A 199 -12.67 -12.44 13.50
N ASN A 200 -12.82 -11.14 13.31
CA ASN A 200 -13.81 -10.33 14.03
C ASN A 200 -14.20 -9.09 13.19
N ARG A 201 -14.97 -8.18 13.79
CA ARG A 201 -15.46 -6.96 13.12
C ARG A 201 -14.37 -5.92 12.82
N HIS A 202 -13.17 -6.05 13.40
CA HIS A 202 -12.06 -5.11 13.26
C HIS A 202 -10.81 -5.73 12.64
N GLU A 203 -10.79 -7.03 12.38
CA GLU A 203 -9.57 -7.74 12.01
C GLU A 203 -9.83 -8.88 11.03
N ALA A 204 -8.95 -9.00 10.05
CA ALA A 204 -8.83 -10.17 9.18
C ALA A 204 -7.36 -10.55 8.99
N VAL A 205 -7.11 -11.83 8.77
CA VAL A 205 -5.77 -12.42 8.71
C VAL A 205 -5.60 -13.18 7.41
N VAL A 206 -4.46 -13.01 6.75
CA VAL A 206 -4.07 -13.84 5.61
C VAL A 206 -3.52 -15.17 6.09
N GLU A 207 -4.16 -16.25 5.68
CA GLU A 207 -3.87 -17.60 6.12
C GLU A 207 -3.74 -18.56 4.94
N GLN A 208 -2.82 -19.52 5.07
CA GLN A 208 -2.63 -20.59 4.10
C GLN A 208 -3.43 -21.84 4.47
N HIS A 209 -4.34 -22.26 3.59
CA HIS A 209 -5.22 -23.41 3.79
C HIS A 209 -5.02 -24.48 2.71
N ALA A 210 -5.40 -25.73 2.99
CA ALA A 210 -5.41 -26.77 1.96
C ALA A 210 -6.50 -26.49 0.93
N LEU A 211 -6.18 -26.57 -0.36
CA LEU A 211 -7.10 -26.26 -1.45
C LEU A 211 -8.31 -27.21 -1.45
N ILE A 212 -8.11 -28.47 -1.06
CA ILE A 212 -9.19 -29.46 -0.93
C ILE A 212 -10.22 -29.09 0.16
N ALA A 213 -9.83 -28.30 1.17
CA ALA A 213 -10.73 -27.83 2.22
C ALA A 213 -11.52 -26.57 1.81
N LEU A 214 -11.15 -25.92 0.70
CA LEU A 214 -11.72 -24.63 0.27
C LEU A 214 -13.25 -24.62 0.22
N PRO A 215 -13.96 -25.64 -0.33
CA PRO A 215 -15.41 -25.62 -0.36
C PRO A 215 -16.05 -25.61 1.04
N GLN A 216 -15.42 -26.28 2.01
CA GLN A 216 -15.89 -26.28 3.40
C GLN A 216 -15.57 -24.95 4.08
N LEU A 217 -14.36 -24.43 3.92
CA LEU A 217 -13.93 -23.16 4.50
C LEU A 217 -14.77 -21.97 3.99
N LEU A 218 -15.11 -21.92 2.71
CA LEU A 218 -15.98 -20.88 2.14
C LEU A 218 -17.43 -20.96 2.64
N ARG A 219 -17.87 -22.10 3.20
CA ARG A 219 -19.18 -22.24 3.84
C ARG A 219 -19.13 -21.86 5.32
N ASP A 220 -18.05 -22.23 5.99
CA ASP A 220 -17.96 -22.13 7.45
C ASP A 220 -17.37 -20.80 7.94
N LEU A 221 -16.58 -20.12 7.09
CA LEU A 221 -15.84 -18.91 7.44
C LEU A 221 -16.24 -17.74 6.55
N ASP A 222 -16.25 -16.53 7.13
CA ASP A 222 -16.31 -15.29 6.35
C ASP A 222 -14.90 -14.99 5.81
N CYS A 223 -14.59 -15.52 4.62
CA CYS A 223 -13.27 -15.43 4.03
C CYS A 223 -13.29 -15.16 2.52
N ARG A 224 -12.16 -14.70 1.97
CA ARG A 224 -11.97 -14.50 0.53
C ARG A 224 -10.66 -15.10 0.05
N LEU A 225 -10.74 -15.80 -1.07
CA LEU A 225 -9.60 -16.37 -1.78
C LEU A 225 -8.77 -15.26 -2.45
N LEU A 226 -7.46 -15.25 -2.19
CA LEU A 226 -6.53 -14.25 -2.71
C LEU A 226 -5.85 -14.73 -3.97
N ARG A 227 -6.10 -14.10 -5.12
CA ARG A 227 -5.69 -14.61 -6.43
C ARG A 227 -4.28 -14.22 -6.85
N PHE A 228 -3.29 -14.68 -6.09
CA PHE A 228 -1.87 -14.46 -6.38
C PHE A 228 -1.31 -15.28 -7.57
N TRP A 229 -2.14 -16.02 -8.30
CA TRP A 229 -1.73 -16.81 -9.48
C TRP A 229 -2.28 -16.25 -10.80
N SER A 230 -3.06 -15.18 -10.74
CA SER A 230 -3.78 -14.63 -11.90
C SER A 230 -2.80 -14.22 -13.01
N SER A 231 -3.03 -14.74 -14.23
CA SER A 231 -2.29 -14.39 -15.45
C SER A 231 -2.48 -12.94 -15.92
N GLN A 232 -3.21 -12.13 -15.16
CA GLN A 232 -3.25 -10.67 -15.35
C GLN A 232 -1.98 -9.99 -14.84
N TRP A 233 -1.10 -10.73 -14.19
CA TRP A 233 0.26 -10.26 -13.95
C TRP A 233 1.01 -10.39 -15.27
N PRO A 234 1.83 -9.39 -15.66
CA PRO A 234 2.60 -9.51 -16.88
C PRO A 234 3.32 -10.87 -16.83
N PRO A 235 3.22 -11.69 -17.91
CA PRO A 235 3.93 -12.96 -17.96
C PRO A 235 5.39 -12.72 -17.61
N LEU A 236 6.06 -13.73 -17.05
CA LEU A 236 7.51 -13.73 -16.79
C LEU A 236 8.26 -13.46 -18.11
N GLY A 237 8.28 -12.20 -18.56
CA GLY A 237 9.25 -11.69 -19.49
C GLY A 237 10.57 -11.72 -18.75
N LEU A 238 11.60 -12.22 -19.43
CA LEU A 238 12.99 -12.09 -19.00
C LEU A 238 13.19 -10.70 -18.38
N PRO A 239 13.90 -10.59 -17.24
CA PRO A 239 14.09 -9.31 -16.55
C PRO A 239 14.55 -8.29 -17.59
N GLN A 240 13.66 -7.34 -17.92
CA GLN A 240 14.04 -6.19 -18.72
C GLN A 240 15.09 -5.47 -17.89
N PRO A 241 16.24 -5.11 -18.47
CA PRO A 241 17.24 -4.33 -17.73
C PRO A 241 16.52 -3.13 -17.14
N VAL A 242 16.64 -2.96 -15.81
CA VAL A 242 16.11 -1.79 -15.13
C VAL A 242 16.73 -0.59 -15.84
N PRO A 243 15.94 0.31 -16.46
CA PRO A 243 16.49 1.46 -17.13
C PRO A 243 17.33 2.23 -16.12
N SER A 244 18.54 2.59 -16.53
CA SER A 244 19.44 3.32 -15.65
C SER A 244 18.78 4.63 -15.21
N PRO A 245 19.11 5.16 -14.02
CA PRO A 245 18.55 6.44 -13.55
C PRO A 245 18.70 7.60 -14.55
N LEU A 246 19.66 7.51 -15.48
CA LEU A 246 19.87 8.46 -16.57
C LEU A 246 18.84 8.32 -17.70
N GLU A 247 18.44 7.10 -18.05
CA GLU A 247 17.44 6.84 -19.11
C GLU A 247 16.05 7.33 -18.69
N LEU A 248 15.71 7.20 -17.40
CA LEU A 248 14.46 7.75 -16.85
C LEU A 248 14.42 9.28 -16.92
N GLN A 249 15.56 9.98 -16.75
CA GLN A 249 15.62 11.44 -16.84
C GLN A 249 15.45 11.95 -18.28
N GLU A 250 15.95 11.23 -19.28
CA GLU A 250 15.83 11.62 -20.70
C GLU A 250 14.39 11.45 -21.24
N GLU A 251 13.64 10.45 -20.76
CA GLU A 251 12.24 10.24 -21.15
C GLU A 251 11.32 11.36 -20.64
N PHE A 252 11.54 11.83 -19.39
CA PHE A 252 10.79 12.96 -18.83
C PHE A 252 11.16 14.30 -19.48
N ALA A 253 12.42 14.50 -19.88
CA ALA A 253 12.84 15.70 -20.61
C ALA A 253 12.22 15.79 -22.01
N SER A 254 11.98 14.65 -22.66
CA SER A 254 11.47 14.57 -24.02
C SER A 254 9.94 14.79 -24.13
N SER A 255 9.19 14.57 -23.04
CA SER A 255 7.72 14.68 -23.03
C SER A 255 7.19 16.12 -22.80
N GLY A 256 8.07 17.08 -22.46
CA GLY A 256 7.70 18.48 -22.21
C GLY A 256 7.46 19.34 -23.45
N ALA A 257 7.82 18.88 -24.64
CA ALA A 257 7.78 19.67 -25.87
C ALA A 257 6.52 19.36 -26.72
N GLY A 258 5.36 19.87 -26.32
CA GLY A 258 4.27 20.09 -27.28
C GLY A 258 2.86 19.69 -26.85
N ARG A 259 2.24 20.49 -25.98
CA ARG A 259 0.78 20.65 -26.00
C ARG A 259 0.42 22.11 -26.20
N ARG A 260 0.14 22.47 -27.47
CA ARG A 260 -0.51 23.73 -27.81
C ARG A 260 -1.96 23.65 -27.31
N SER A 261 -2.34 24.57 -26.43
CA SER A 261 -3.73 24.74 -25.97
C SER A 261 -4.65 25.13 -27.14
N PRO A 262 -5.88 24.58 -27.23
CA PRO A 262 -6.86 25.05 -28.19
C PRO A 262 -7.42 26.41 -27.75
N ARG A 263 -7.30 27.41 -28.62
CA ARG A 263 -7.93 28.73 -28.44
C ARG A 263 -9.45 28.57 -28.52
N CYS A 264 -10.16 28.92 -27.46
CA CYS A 264 -11.58 29.25 -27.54
C CYS A 264 -11.74 30.66 -28.13
N THR A 265 -12.36 30.75 -29.30
CA THR A 265 -12.88 32.01 -29.86
C THR A 265 -14.31 32.24 -29.39
N ARG A 266 -14.59 33.50 -29.02
CA ARG A 266 -15.88 34.03 -28.55
C ARG A 266 -16.96 33.99 -29.61
#